data_AF-A0A2U1J333-F1
#
_entry.id   AF-A0A2U1J333-F1
#
_cell.length_a   1.000
_cell.length_b   1.000
_cell.length_c   1.000
_cell.angle_alpha   90.00
_cell.angle_beta   90.00
_cell.angle_gamma   90.00
#
_symmetry.space_group_name_H-M   'P 1'
#
loop_
_entity.id
_entity.type
_entity.pdbx_description
1 polymer ?
#
loop_
_entity_poly.entity_id
_entity_poly.type
_entity_poly.pdbx_seq_one_letter_code
_entity_poly.pdbx_strand_id
1 'polypeptide(L)' 'MLIKSISLAILSLVSVSFAETCVNDGEELCLQANGLGRAYSRCESGNQVVYNCEADEFCYGSGLSGIMCIQKK' A
#
# COMPACT_ATOMS: atom_id res chain seq x y z
N MET A 1 -34.09 -3.35 23.55
CA MET A 1 -32.77 -3.97 23.32
C MET A 1 -32.44 -3.80 21.85
N LEU A 2 -31.42 -2.99 21.53
CA LEU A 2 -30.94 -2.78 20.17
C LEU A 2 -29.52 -3.35 20.11
N ILE A 3 -29.41 -4.58 19.63
CA ILE A 3 -28.11 -5.23 19.43
C ILE A 3 -27.54 -4.62 18.15
N LYS A 4 -26.62 -3.67 18.30
CA LYS A 4 -25.82 -3.13 17.19
C LYS A 4 -24.83 -4.20 16.74
N SER A 5 -25.13 -4.86 15.64
CA SER A 5 -24.22 -5.77 14.94
C SER A 5 -23.11 -4.95 14.29
N ILE A 6 -21.94 -4.88 14.93
CA ILE A 6 -20.74 -4.27 14.35
C ILE A 6 -20.05 -5.36 13.52
N SER A 7 -20.29 -5.38 12.22
CA SER A 7 -19.56 -6.24 11.29
C SER A 7 -18.19 -5.62 11.04
N LEU A 8 -17.13 -6.15 11.67
CA LEU A 8 -15.75 -5.91 11.24
C LEU A 8 -15.53 -6.67 9.93
N ALA A 9 -15.61 -5.98 8.80
CA ALA A 9 -15.11 -6.50 7.54
C ALA A 9 -13.58 -6.41 7.55
N ILE A 10 -12.90 -7.54 7.74
CA ILE A 10 -11.45 -7.62 7.62
C ILE A 10 -11.13 -7.70 6.13
N LEU A 11 -10.81 -6.56 5.52
CA LEU A 11 -10.38 -6.49 4.14
C LEU A 11 -8.98 -7.14 4.05
N SER A 12 -8.94 -8.36 3.55
CA SER A 12 -7.70 -9.12 3.39
C SER A 12 -6.95 -8.56 2.18
N LEU A 13 -5.90 -7.77 2.42
CA LEU A 13 -5.00 -7.31 1.36
C LEU A 13 -4.20 -8.51 0.85
N VAL A 14 -4.59 -9.04 -0.32
CA VAL A 14 -3.83 -10.08 -1.01
C VAL A 14 -2.59 -9.41 -1.63
N SER A 15 -1.43 -9.59 -1.00
CA SER A 15 -0.15 -9.13 -1.55
C SER A 15 0.39 -10.17 -2.55
N VAL A 16 0.64 -9.72 -3.79
CA VAL A 16 1.33 -10.51 -4.82
C VAL A 16 2.82 -10.17 -4.70
N SER A 17 3.62 -11.14 -4.25
CA SER A 17 5.07 -10.97 -4.10
C SER A 17 5.72 -11.08 -5.48
N PHE A 18 6.23 -9.97 -6.01
CA PHE A 18 7.17 -10.04 -7.14
C PHE A 18 8.54 -10.32 -6.51
N ALA A 19 9.29 -11.28 -7.03
CA ALA A 19 10.59 -11.71 -6.49
C ALA A 19 11.71 -10.68 -6.79
N GLU A 20 11.45 -9.39 -6.58
CA GLU A 20 12.49 -8.37 -6.49
C GLU A 20 13.04 -8.36 -5.06
N THR A 21 14.35 -8.50 -4.94
CA THR A 21 15.05 -8.40 -3.65
C THR A 21 15.34 -6.95 -3.32
N CYS A 22 15.14 -6.57 -2.08
CA CYS A 22 15.41 -5.23 -1.57
C CYS A 22 16.34 -5.29 -0.35
N VAL A 23 17.07 -4.21 -0.07
CA VAL A 23 18.08 -4.17 1.01
C VAL A 23 17.61 -3.34 2.21
N ASN A 24 16.79 -2.33 1.97
CA ASN A 24 16.33 -1.42 3.02
C ASN A 24 14.94 -1.85 3.52
N ASP A 25 14.90 -2.67 4.58
CA ASP A 25 13.64 -3.06 5.21
C ASP A 25 12.79 -1.83 5.58
N GLY A 26 11.51 -1.87 5.21
CA GLY A 26 10.57 -0.77 5.41
C GLY A 26 10.63 0.34 4.35
N GLU A 27 11.52 0.29 3.35
CA GLU A 27 11.50 1.23 2.23
C GLU A 27 10.21 1.08 1.42
N GLU A 28 9.54 2.21 1.15
CA GLU A 28 8.28 2.26 0.42
C GLU A 28 8.38 3.13 -0.82
N LEU A 29 7.88 2.62 -1.95
CA LEU A 29 7.97 3.28 -3.26
C LEU A 29 6.66 3.17 -4.02
N CYS A 30 6.18 4.26 -4.62
CA CYS A 30 5.09 4.16 -5.59
C CYS A 30 5.57 3.42 -6.84
N LEU A 31 4.78 2.48 -7.36
CA LEU A 31 5.13 1.72 -8.57
C LEU A 31 4.92 2.51 -9.88
N GLN A 32 4.28 3.68 -9.78
CA GLN A 32 3.97 4.58 -10.88
C GLN A 32 4.27 6.01 -10.43
N ALA A 33 4.33 6.95 -11.37
CA ALA A 33 4.50 8.36 -11.03
C ALA A 33 3.34 8.84 -10.12
N ASN A 34 3.66 9.79 -9.24
CA ASN A 34 2.77 10.29 -8.21
C ASN A 34 1.38 10.66 -8.76
N GLY A 35 0.34 10.12 -8.13
CA GLY A 35 -1.05 10.37 -8.53
C GLY A 35 -1.53 9.66 -9.79
N LEU A 36 -0.72 8.81 -10.43
CA LEU A 36 -1.14 8.02 -11.61
C LEU A 36 -1.65 6.63 -11.24
N GLY A 37 -1.20 6.08 -10.13
CA GLY A 37 -1.53 4.73 -9.70
C GLY A 37 -1.82 4.63 -8.21
N ARG A 38 -2.34 3.46 -7.82
CA ARG A 38 -2.67 3.12 -6.43
C ARG A 38 -1.64 2.20 -5.78
N ALA A 39 -0.80 1.56 -6.59
CA ALA A 39 0.12 0.53 -6.14
C ALA A 39 1.42 1.13 -5.62
N TYR A 40 1.92 0.55 -4.53
CA TYR A 40 3.23 0.83 -3.96
C TYR A 40 3.89 -0.48 -3.55
N SER A 41 5.21 -0.49 -3.45
CA SER A 41 5.96 -1.59 -2.87
C SER A 41 6.49 -1.21 -1.50
N ARG A 42 6.65 -2.22 -0.63
CA ARG A 42 7.37 -2.12 0.64
C ARG A 42 8.39 -3.24 0.72
N CYS A 43 9.59 -2.93 1.18
CA CYS A 43 10.59 -3.96 1.46
C CYS A 43 10.28 -4.67 2.79
N GLU A 44 10.12 -5.98 2.75
CA GLU A 44 9.85 -6.81 3.93
C GLU A 44 10.73 -8.06 3.92
N SER A 45 11.62 -8.17 4.91
CA SER A 45 12.56 -9.27 5.07
C SER A 45 13.37 -9.55 3.80
N GLY A 46 13.83 -8.48 3.15
CA GLY A 46 14.61 -8.54 1.91
C GLY A 46 13.79 -8.80 0.63
N ASN A 47 12.46 -8.84 0.71
CA ASN A 47 11.58 -9.05 -0.44
C ASN A 47 10.72 -7.82 -0.72
N GLN A 48 10.55 -7.49 -1.99
CA GLN A 48 9.68 -6.40 -2.40
C GLN A 48 8.22 -6.89 -2.46
N VAL A 49 7.41 -6.42 -1.51
CA VAL A 49 6.00 -6.80 -1.39
C VAL A 49 5.15 -5.68 -1.95
N VAL A 50 4.21 -6.01 -2.84
CA VAL A 50 3.33 -5.02 -3.49
C VAL A 50 2.01 -4.90 -2.74
N TYR A 51 1.63 -3.65 -2.52
CA TYR A 51 0.42 -3.21 -1.85
C TYR A 51 -0.36 -2.22 -2.71
N ASN A 52 -1.59 -1.93 -2.31
CA ASN A 52 -2.42 -0.89 -2.92
C ASN A 52 -2.95 0.04 -1.82
N CYS A 53 -3.03 1.34 -2.13
CA CYS A 53 -3.83 2.30 -1.37
C CYS A 53 -5.32 1.91 -1.39
N GLU A 54 -6.14 2.51 -0.53
CA GLU A 54 -7.58 2.24 -0.51
C GLU A 54 -8.26 2.61 -1.83
N ALA A 55 -9.52 2.21 -1.99
CA ALA A 55 -10.33 2.62 -3.14
C ALA A 55 -10.35 4.15 -3.23
N ASP A 56 -10.19 4.68 -4.46
CA ASP A 56 -10.17 6.11 -4.78
C ASP A 56 -8.97 6.92 -4.24
N GLU A 57 -8.01 6.26 -3.59
CA GLU A 57 -6.73 6.85 -3.21
C GLU A 57 -5.62 6.53 -4.21
N PHE A 58 -4.73 7.50 -4.43
CA PHE A 58 -3.56 7.37 -5.28
C PHE A 58 -2.27 7.46 -4.45
N CYS A 59 -1.23 6.76 -4.90
CA CYS A 59 0.08 6.78 -4.26
C CYS A 59 0.84 8.07 -4.60
N TYR A 60 1.42 8.69 -3.58
CA TYR A 60 2.34 9.81 -3.65
C TYR A 60 3.55 9.53 -2.77
N GLY A 61 4.76 9.65 -3.30
CA GLY A 61 5.99 9.42 -2.53
C GLY A 61 7.24 9.52 -3.38
N SER A 62 8.40 9.39 -2.73
CA SER A 62 9.71 9.50 -3.39
C SER A 62 10.73 8.46 -2.93
N GLY A 63 10.34 7.47 -2.13
CA GLY A 63 11.27 6.47 -1.56
C GLY A 63 12.04 6.96 -0.34
N LEU A 64 12.27 8.26 -0.21
CA LEU A 64 13.07 8.85 0.88
C LEU A 64 12.27 9.13 2.15
N SER A 65 10.99 9.46 2.00
CA SER A 65 10.13 9.95 3.10
C SER A 65 8.92 9.04 3.39
N GLY A 66 8.91 7.84 2.80
CA GLY A 66 7.73 6.97 2.74
C GLY A 66 6.72 7.40 1.67
N ILE A 67 5.60 6.68 1.60
CA ILE A 67 4.48 6.98 0.70
C ILE A 67 3.27 7.55 1.44
N MET A 68 2.38 8.19 0.70
CA MET A 68 1.08 8.69 1.14
C MET A 68 0.00 8.23 0.15
N CYS A 69 -1.13 7.79 0.68
CA CYS A 69 -2.33 7.51 -0.11
C CYS A 69 -3.27 8.71 -0.01
N ILE A 70 -3.58 9.33 -1.15
CA ILE A 70 -4.34 10.59 -1.20
C ILE A 70 -5.49 10.44 -2.20
N GLN A 71 -6.72 10.78 -1.78
CA GLN A 71 -7.86 10.85 -2.68
C GLN A 71 -7.76 12.06 -3.62
N LYS A 72 -7.98 11.84 -4.91
CA LYS A 72 -8.17 12.94 -5.86
C LYS A 72 -9.57 13.51 -5.66
N LYS A 73 -9.64 14.81 -5.33
CA LYS A 73 -10.88 15.57 -5.27
C LYS A 73 -11.48 15.79 -6.65
#